data_AF-A0A6H1ZMD8-F1
#
_entry.id   AF-A0A6H1ZMD8-F1
#
_cell.length_a   1.000
_cell.length_b   1.000
_cell.length_c   1.000
_cell.angle_alpha   90.00
_cell.angle_beta   90.00
_cell.angle_gamma   90.00
#
_symmetry.space_group_name_H-M   'P 1'
#
loop_
_entity.id
_entity.type
_entity.pdbx_description
1 polymer ?
#
loop_
_entity_poly.entity_id
_entity_poly.type
_entity_poly.pdbx_seq_one_letter_code
_entity_poly.pdbx_strand_id
1 'polypeptide(L)'
;MATNKDPFVYSRNKDGKPVMFKGLVQAGSTQAIKRGELCTWNETTGYFIPVNAVADHRYWLAIAAEEQKASGRHELTAIRYIDFYALHPNDIFEFALAAAAAIAYGDPYTLTAADSQKLTAAAGAFAVAISVGDGNYPQEEDTTLRNQSYGLFSFNPAVTWWGNRMSQEVRGGRKVIAVAATATLKESDMYNSLILMSGDSTITLPAVKPGMDVIFINTDGLTQAITPNASDKIRLDGALLADAAALDQTTIGFWCQLLTESADGFVCLSTPGQFT
;
A
#
# COMPACT_ATOMS: atom_id res chain seq x y z
N MET A 1 -27.67 5.96 -1.59
CA MET A 1 -27.01 6.78 -2.62
C MET A 1 -26.51 5.88 -3.74
N ALA A 2 -26.35 6.39 -4.96
CA ALA A 2 -25.92 5.58 -6.10
C ALA A 2 -24.42 5.27 -6.02
N THR A 3 -24.02 4.07 -6.46
CA THR A 3 -22.63 3.63 -6.57
C THR A 3 -21.86 4.54 -7.52
N ASN A 4 -20.69 5.05 -7.10
CA ASN A 4 -19.81 5.81 -7.99
C ASN A 4 -19.16 4.83 -8.97
N LYS A 5 -19.56 4.91 -10.25
CA LYS A 5 -19.09 4.00 -11.28
C LYS A 5 -17.79 4.47 -11.94
N ASP A 6 -17.37 5.70 -11.71
CA ASP A 6 -16.15 6.25 -12.29
C ASP A 6 -15.51 7.24 -11.31
N PRO A 7 -14.78 6.73 -10.30
CA PRO A 7 -14.26 7.58 -9.24
C PRO A 7 -13.04 8.41 -9.66
N PHE A 8 -12.48 8.23 -10.85
CA PHE A 8 -11.34 9.03 -11.29
C PHE A 8 -11.76 10.49 -11.55
N VAL A 9 -11.02 11.44 -10.99
CA VAL A 9 -11.28 12.88 -11.17
C VAL A 9 -10.25 13.51 -12.08
N TYR A 10 -8.97 13.43 -11.73
CA TYR A 10 -7.86 13.95 -12.54
C TYR A 10 -6.53 13.33 -12.14
N SER A 11 -5.51 13.49 -13.00
CA SER A 11 -4.12 13.19 -12.65
C SER A 11 -3.32 14.49 -12.58
N ARG A 12 -2.47 14.62 -11.56
CA ARG A 12 -1.49 15.73 -11.44
C ARG A 12 -0.34 15.61 -12.43
N ASN A 13 -0.21 14.44 -13.08
CA ASN A 13 0.80 14.20 -14.12
C ASN A 13 0.29 14.55 -15.52
N LYS A 14 1.27 14.79 -16.40
CA LYS A 14 1.30 15.62 -17.62
C LYS A 14 0.15 15.51 -18.65
N ASP A 15 -0.70 14.49 -18.59
CA ASP A 15 -1.74 14.24 -19.59
C ASP A 15 -3.17 14.22 -19.02
N GLY A 16 -3.34 14.37 -17.71
CA GLY A 16 -4.65 14.41 -17.03
C GLY A 16 -5.45 13.10 -17.10
N LYS A 17 -4.88 12.01 -17.58
CA LYS A 17 -5.52 10.69 -17.74
C LYS A 17 -5.05 9.71 -16.67
N PRO A 18 -5.90 8.74 -16.26
CA PRO A 18 -5.51 7.72 -15.31
C PRO A 18 -4.58 6.69 -15.95
N VAL A 19 -3.71 6.09 -15.13
CA VAL A 19 -2.97 4.89 -15.53
C VAL A 19 -3.91 3.69 -15.46
N MET A 20 -4.10 2.98 -16.58
CA MET A 20 -4.95 1.79 -16.66
C MET A 20 -4.13 0.52 -16.94
N PHE A 21 -4.65 -0.63 -16.51
CA PHE A 21 -4.09 -1.94 -16.81
C PHE A 21 -5.19 -3.01 -16.92
N LYS A 22 -4.85 -4.12 -17.59
CA LYS A 22 -5.72 -5.30 -17.67
C LYS A 22 -5.46 -6.20 -16.46
N GLY A 23 -6.44 -6.31 -15.58
CA GLY A 23 -6.38 -7.16 -14.39
C GLY A 23 -7.09 -8.48 -14.63
N LEU A 24 -6.46 -9.58 -14.20
CA LEU A 24 -7.01 -10.93 -14.29
C LEU A 24 -8.12 -11.11 -13.25
N VAL A 25 -9.29 -11.59 -13.69
CA VAL A 25 -10.44 -11.87 -12.83
C VAL A 25 -10.94 -13.31 -13.00
N GLN A 26 -11.58 -13.85 -11.97
CA GLN A 26 -12.03 -15.24 -11.99
C GLN A 26 -13.16 -15.44 -13.02
N ALA A 27 -12.89 -16.26 -14.04
CA ALA A 27 -13.92 -16.66 -15.00
C ALA A 27 -15.04 -17.45 -14.30
N GLY A 28 -16.30 -17.18 -14.67
CA GLY A 28 -17.44 -17.84 -14.04
C GLY A 28 -17.67 -17.47 -12.56
N SER A 29 -17.02 -16.41 -12.05
CA SER A 29 -17.24 -15.94 -10.68
C SER A 29 -18.72 -15.69 -10.42
N THR A 30 -19.22 -16.23 -9.31
CA THR A 30 -20.55 -15.90 -8.77
C THR A 30 -20.56 -14.51 -8.14
N GLN A 31 -19.39 -13.97 -7.81
CA GLN A 31 -19.21 -12.61 -7.31
C GLN A 31 -18.96 -11.66 -8.48
N ALA A 32 -19.87 -10.70 -8.67
CA ALA A 32 -19.67 -9.61 -9.61
C ALA A 32 -18.62 -8.62 -9.08
N ILE A 33 -17.87 -8.01 -10.00
CA ILE A 33 -17.07 -6.82 -9.74
C ILE A 33 -17.76 -5.66 -10.45
N LYS A 34 -18.23 -4.68 -9.71
CA LYS A 34 -18.90 -3.51 -10.28
C LYS A 34 -17.87 -2.46 -10.67
N ARG A 35 -18.18 -1.69 -11.71
CA ARG A 35 -17.38 -0.53 -12.09
C ARG A 35 -17.27 0.45 -10.91
N GLY A 36 -16.08 0.98 -10.69
CA GLY A 36 -15.73 1.88 -9.59
C GLY A 36 -15.40 1.18 -8.27
N GLU A 37 -15.46 -0.15 -8.20
CA GLU A 37 -15.12 -0.88 -6.98
C GLU A 37 -13.61 -0.91 -6.73
N LEU A 38 -13.22 -0.65 -5.49
CA LEU A 38 -11.94 -1.03 -4.93
C LEU A 38 -11.84 -2.55 -4.91
N CYS A 39 -10.85 -3.02 -5.65
CA CYS A 39 -10.49 -4.42 -5.77
C CYS A 39 -9.08 -4.62 -5.28
N THR A 40 -8.77 -5.87 -5.02
CA THR A 40 -7.50 -6.27 -4.48
C THR A 40 -7.04 -7.59 -5.07
N TRP A 41 -5.73 -7.75 -5.21
CA TRP A 41 -5.14 -8.98 -5.74
C TRP A 41 -5.12 -10.08 -4.68
N ASN A 42 -5.82 -11.17 -4.92
CA ASN A 42 -5.78 -12.35 -4.05
C ASN A 42 -4.64 -13.26 -4.49
N GLU A 43 -3.53 -13.28 -3.74
CA GLU A 43 -2.35 -14.09 -4.06
C GLU A 43 -2.62 -15.59 -4.10
N THR A 44 -3.52 -16.10 -3.24
CA THR A 44 -3.85 -17.52 -3.17
C THR A 44 -4.54 -17.99 -4.45
N THR A 45 -5.44 -17.18 -4.98
CA THR A 45 -6.23 -17.55 -6.17
C THR A 45 -5.63 -17.03 -7.46
N GLY A 46 -4.84 -15.94 -7.42
CA GLY A 46 -4.25 -15.30 -8.58
C GLY A 46 -5.24 -14.46 -9.40
N TYR A 47 -6.24 -13.86 -8.76
CA TYR A 47 -7.24 -12.99 -9.41
C TYR A 47 -7.52 -11.73 -8.58
N PHE A 48 -7.97 -10.66 -9.23
CA PHE A 48 -8.56 -9.51 -8.55
C PHE A 48 -9.97 -9.86 -8.05
N ILE A 49 -10.26 -9.44 -6.83
CA ILE A 49 -11.56 -9.57 -6.18
C ILE A 49 -11.92 -8.26 -5.45
N PRO A 50 -13.21 -7.97 -5.19
CA PRO A 50 -13.60 -6.81 -4.38
C PRO A 50 -12.95 -6.85 -2.99
N VAL A 51 -12.49 -5.70 -2.49
CA VAL A 51 -11.71 -5.64 -1.23
C VAL A 51 -12.49 -6.17 0.00
N ASN A 52 -13.82 -6.07 -0.02
CA ASN A 52 -14.70 -6.59 1.03
C ASN A 52 -14.83 -8.12 1.04
N ALA A 53 -14.29 -8.81 0.04
CA ALA A 53 -14.25 -10.28 -0.01
C ALA A 53 -13.09 -10.86 0.82
N VAL A 54 -12.21 -10.02 1.36
CA VAL A 54 -11.02 -10.45 2.09
C VAL A 54 -10.96 -9.76 3.45
N ALA A 55 -10.92 -10.55 4.52
CA ALA A 55 -10.91 -10.02 5.90
C ALA A 55 -9.60 -9.31 6.27
N ASP A 56 -8.51 -9.60 5.56
CA ASP A 56 -7.16 -9.17 5.95
C ASP A 56 -6.69 -7.86 5.32
N HIS A 57 -7.44 -7.26 4.36
CA HIS A 57 -7.19 -5.96 3.71
C HIS A 57 -5.75 -5.64 3.23
N ARG A 58 -4.85 -6.63 3.20
CA ARG A 58 -3.38 -6.51 3.03
C ARG A 58 -2.90 -6.77 1.61
N TYR A 59 -3.48 -6.10 0.62
CA TYR A 59 -3.29 -6.52 -0.77
C TYR A 59 -3.33 -5.35 -1.77
N TRP A 60 -2.67 -5.55 -2.91
CA TRP A 60 -2.44 -4.54 -3.95
C TRP A 60 -3.75 -4.02 -4.55
N LEU A 61 -4.13 -2.82 -4.15
CA LEU A 61 -5.36 -2.17 -4.53
C LEU A 61 -5.34 -1.68 -5.97
N ALA A 62 -6.49 -1.82 -6.61
CA ALA A 62 -6.83 -1.23 -7.89
C ALA A 62 -8.31 -0.86 -7.89
N ILE A 63 -8.76 0.00 -8.81
CA ILE A 63 -10.19 0.29 -8.97
C ILE A 63 -10.68 -0.27 -10.31
N ALA A 64 -11.78 -1.01 -10.30
CA ALA A 64 -12.36 -1.56 -11.52
C ALA A 64 -12.87 -0.43 -12.44
N ALA A 65 -12.27 -0.30 -13.63
CA ALA A 65 -12.71 0.63 -14.68
C ALA A 65 -13.76 -0.02 -15.61
N GLU A 66 -13.91 -1.34 -15.54
CA GLU A 66 -14.89 -2.14 -16.27
C GLU A 66 -15.66 -3.07 -15.30
N GLU A 67 -16.91 -3.41 -15.63
CA GLU A 67 -17.73 -4.32 -14.80
C GLU A 67 -17.54 -5.79 -15.22
N GLN A 68 -17.24 -6.65 -14.25
CA GLN A 68 -17.42 -8.09 -14.37
C GLN A 68 -18.81 -8.48 -13.84
N LYS A 69 -19.69 -8.87 -14.75
CA LYS A 69 -21.00 -9.44 -14.39
C LYS A 69 -20.82 -10.79 -13.69
N ALA A 70 -21.63 -11.04 -12.66
CA ALA A 70 -21.80 -12.38 -12.09
C ALA A 70 -22.42 -13.27 -13.18
N SER A 71 -21.65 -14.22 -13.70
CA SER A 71 -22.11 -15.08 -14.79
C SER A 71 -22.34 -16.49 -14.27
N GLY A 72 -23.61 -16.87 -14.15
CA GLY A 72 -23.98 -18.26 -13.85
C GLY A 72 -23.86 -19.23 -15.04
N ARG A 73 -23.51 -18.79 -16.26
CA ARG A 73 -23.54 -19.69 -17.44
C ARG A 73 -22.80 -19.30 -18.73
N HIS A 74 -22.31 -18.08 -18.92
CA HIS A 74 -21.68 -17.69 -20.20
C HIS A 74 -20.29 -17.12 -19.96
N GLU A 75 -19.32 -17.69 -20.69
CA GLU A 75 -17.87 -17.46 -20.66
C GLU A 75 -17.10 -18.40 -19.73
N LEU A 76 -17.18 -19.71 -20.05
CA LEU A 76 -16.19 -20.75 -19.68
C LEU A 76 -14.85 -20.56 -20.42
N THR A 77 -14.43 -19.32 -20.66
CA THR A 77 -13.09 -19.01 -21.13
C THR A 77 -12.18 -19.04 -19.91
N ALA A 78 -11.12 -19.85 -19.96
CA ALA A 78 -10.30 -20.19 -18.78
C ALA A 78 -9.67 -18.96 -18.08
N ILE A 79 -9.61 -17.80 -18.73
CA ILE A 79 -8.96 -16.58 -18.24
C ILE A 79 -9.76 -15.37 -18.76
N ARG A 80 -10.14 -14.45 -17.86
CA ARG A 80 -10.82 -13.19 -18.20
C ARG A 80 -10.03 -12.02 -17.65
N TYR A 81 -9.90 -10.95 -18.45
CA TYR A 81 -9.30 -9.69 -18.01
C TYR A 81 -10.32 -8.57 -18.15
N ILE A 82 -10.31 -7.64 -17.19
CA ILE A 82 -11.08 -6.38 -17.26
C ILE A 82 -10.14 -5.19 -17.02
N ASP A 83 -10.56 -3.99 -17.39
CA ASP A 83 -9.78 -2.78 -17.13
C ASP A 83 -9.85 -2.34 -15.65
N PHE A 84 -8.69 -1.92 -15.14
CA PHE A 84 -8.51 -1.34 -13.81
C PHE A 84 -7.70 -0.04 -13.87
N TYR A 85 -7.99 0.88 -12.95
CA TYR A 85 -7.10 1.99 -12.61
C TYR A 85 -5.98 1.49 -11.69
N ALA A 86 -4.72 1.80 -12.04
CA ALA A 86 -3.53 1.35 -11.32
C ALA A 86 -3.28 2.08 -9.99
N LEU A 87 -4.01 3.17 -9.73
CA LEU A 87 -3.90 4.02 -8.54
C LEU A 87 -2.50 4.64 -8.39
N HIS A 88 -2.09 5.45 -9.38
CA HIS A 88 -0.85 6.21 -9.27
C HIS A 88 -0.97 7.24 -8.13
N PRO A 89 0.09 7.54 -7.36
CA PRO A 89 0.05 8.56 -6.28
C PRO A 89 -0.32 9.99 -6.73
N ASN A 90 -0.33 10.24 -8.04
CA ASN A 90 -0.68 11.53 -8.64
C ASN A 90 -2.11 11.53 -9.19
N ASP A 91 -2.78 10.38 -9.22
CA ASP A 91 -4.17 10.25 -9.62
C ASP A 91 -5.06 10.55 -8.41
N ILE A 92 -6.12 11.33 -8.65
CA ILE A 92 -7.07 11.75 -7.63
C ILE A 92 -8.42 11.10 -7.92
N PHE A 93 -8.99 10.50 -6.87
CA PHE A 93 -10.25 9.77 -6.94
C PHE A 93 -11.26 10.29 -5.93
N GLU A 94 -12.54 10.25 -6.28
CA GLU A 94 -13.65 10.59 -5.40
C GLU A 94 -14.24 9.31 -4.77
N PHE A 95 -14.26 9.24 -3.43
CA PHE A 95 -14.84 8.12 -2.69
C PHE A 95 -15.78 8.57 -1.59
N ALA A 96 -16.72 7.69 -1.26
CA ALA A 96 -17.59 7.86 -0.11
C ALA A 96 -16.84 7.60 1.20
N LEU A 97 -17.24 8.29 2.26
CA LEU A 97 -16.88 8.02 3.65
C LEU A 97 -18.00 7.24 4.33
N ALA A 98 -17.70 6.09 4.92
CA ALA A 98 -18.67 5.18 5.53
C ALA A 98 -19.39 5.79 6.74
N ALA A 99 -18.69 6.64 7.48
CA ALA A 99 -19.25 7.53 8.48
C ALA A 99 -18.71 8.94 8.21
N ALA A 100 -19.59 9.94 8.30
CA ALA A 100 -19.18 11.34 8.22
C ALA A 100 -18.17 11.62 9.34
N ALA A 101 -16.93 11.93 8.95
CA ALA A 101 -15.83 12.17 9.87
C ALA A 101 -15.15 13.48 9.47
N ALA A 102 -14.67 14.23 10.46
CA ALA A 102 -13.79 15.36 10.21
C ALA A 102 -12.41 14.85 9.82
N ILE A 103 -11.96 15.11 8.60
CA ILE A 103 -10.65 14.72 8.09
C ILE A 103 -9.96 15.99 7.58
N ALA A 104 -8.76 16.30 8.07
CA ALA A 104 -8.00 17.45 7.57
C ALA A 104 -7.23 17.10 6.29
N TYR A 105 -6.97 18.10 5.45
CA TYR A 105 -6.13 17.90 4.26
C TYR A 105 -4.70 17.59 4.64
N GLY A 106 -4.13 16.60 3.97
CA GLY A 106 -2.79 16.15 4.27
C GLY A 106 -2.64 15.45 5.61
N ASP A 107 -3.74 15.20 6.35
CA ASP A 107 -3.67 14.30 7.51
C ASP A 107 -3.15 12.95 7.03
N PRO A 108 -2.00 12.51 7.56
CA PRO A 108 -1.44 11.24 7.16
C PRO A 108 -2.39 10.11 7.60
N TYR A 109 -2.94 9.41 6.60
CA TYR A 109 -3.14 7.96 6.68
C TYR A 109 -4.12 7.49 7.78
N THR A 110 -5.28 8.13 7.90
CA THR A 110 -6.37 7.67 8.79
C THR A 110 -7.42 6.82 8.09
N LEU A 111 -7.37 6.71 6.77
CA LEU A 111 -8.42 6.08 5.96
C LEU A 111 -8.06 4.67 5.51
N THR A 112 -8.95 3.72 5.80
CA THR A 112 -8.90 2.34 5.30
C THR A 112 -10.12 2.05 4.43
N ALA A 113 -10.09 0.95 3.66
CA ALA A 113 -11.23 0.53 2.85
C ALA A 113 -12.29 -0.11 3.74
N ALA A 114 -13.42 0.58 3.93
CA ALA A 114 -14.56 0.07 4.70
C ALA A 114 -15.33 -1.01 3.93
N ASP A 115 -15.48 -0.79 2.63
CA ASP A 115 -16.01 -1.73 1.66
C ASP A 115 -15.41 -1.42 0.27
N SER A 116 -15.92 -2.06 -0.79
CA SER A 116 -15.45 -1.84 -2.16
C SER A 116 -15.77 -0.45 -2.73
N GLN A 117 -16.54 0.39 -2.04
CA GLN A 117 -17.03 1.68 -2.54
C GLN A 117 -16.86 2.81 -1.51
N LYS A 118 -16.38 2.51 -0.31
CA LYS A 118 -16.28 3.45 0.80
C LYS A 118 -14.96 3.31 1.53
N LEU A 119 -14.45 4.45 1.96
CA LEU A 119 -13.36 4.58 2.91
C LEU A 119 -13.94 4.86 4.31
N THR A 120 -13.21 4.50 5.35
CA THR A 120 -13.56 4.87 6.73
C THR A 120 -12.32 5.31 7.48
N ALA A 121 -12.49 6.29 8.36
CA ALA A 121 -11.48 6.61 9.34
C ALA A 121 -11.33 5.43 10.31
N ALA A 122 -10.10 4.95 10.53
CA ALA A 122 -9.80 3.86 11.44
C ALA A 122 -8.43 4.10 12.09
N ALA A 123 -8.44 4.30 13.42
CA ALA A 123 -7.21 4.39 14.20
C ALA A 123 -6.54 3.01 14.25
N GLY A 124 -5.28 2.92 13.84
CA GLY A 124 -4.49 1.68 13.85
C GLY A 124 -4.80 0.69 12.72
N ALA A 125 -5.58 1.08 11.71
CA ALA A 125 -5.74 0.29 10.49
C ALA A 125 -4.72 0.70 9.44
N PHE A 126 -4.35 -0.25 8.58
CA PHE A 126 -3.47 0.02 7.44
C PHE A 126 -4.11 1.05 6.51
N ALA A 127 -3.41 2.16 6.35
CA ALA A 127 -3.96 3.31 5.66
C ALA A 127 -3.75 3.21 4.15
N VAL A 128 -4.86 3.28 3.43
CA VAL A 128 -4.88 3.06 1.99
C VAL A 128 -4.97 4.35 1.19
N ALA A 129 -5.41 5.45 1.81
CA ALA A 129 -5.67 6.71 1.14
C ALA A 129 -5.38 7.92 2.03
N ILE A 130 -5.03 9.03 1.38
CA ILE A 130 -4.85 10.36 1.98
C ILE A 130 -5.86 11.33 1.37
N SER A 131 -6.43 12.22 2.18
CA SER A 131 -7.27 13.30 1.67
C SER A 131 -6.40 14.38 1.05
N VAL A 132 -6.70 14.74 -0.20
CA VAL A 132 -5.85 15.63 -1.01
C VAL A 132 -6.60 16.85 -1.56
N GLY A 133 -7.83 17.08 -1.11
CA GLY A 133 -8.61 18.27 -1.41
C GLY A 133 -10.12 18.11 -1.20
N ASP A 134 -10.83 19.23 -1.34
CA ASP A 134 -12.29 19.41 -1.44
C ASP A 134 -12.81 19.38 -2.87
N GLY A 135 -11.95 19.63 -3.86
CA GLY A 135 -12.30 20.06 -5.22
C GLY A 135 -13.51 19.36 -5.85
N ASN A 136 -14.70 19.91 -5.60
CA ASN A 136 -15.99 19.80 -6.33
C ASN A 136 -17.22 20.28 -5.51
N TYR A 137 -17.07 20.87 -4.31
CA TYR A 137 -18.21 21.35 -3.51
C TYR A 137 -17.94 22.70 -2.79
N PRO A 138 -18.97 23.51 -2.47
CA PRO A 138 -18.94 24.99 -2.58
C PRO A 138 -18.39 25.74 -1.35
N GLN A 139 -17.30 25.29 -0.75
CA GLN A 139 -16.67 26.00 0.37
C GLN A 139 -15.16 26.12 0.16
N GLU A 140 -14.77 27.06 -0.70
CA GLU A 140 -13.38 27.32 -1.16
C GLU A 140 -12.39 27.78 -0.07
N GLU A 141 -12.78 27.78 1.21
CA GLU A 141 -11.99 28.31 2.33
C GLU A 141 -11.80 27.33 3.51
N ASP A 142 -12.36 26.10 3.47
CA ASP A 142 -12.26 25.15 4.58
C ASP A 142 -11.16 24.09 4.32
N THR A 143 -10.15 24.03 5.19
CA THR A 143 -9.06 23.04 5.11
C THR A 143 -9.43 21.68 5.72
N THR A 144 -10.71 21.49 6.08
CA THR A 144 -11.23 20.27 6.71
C THR A 144 -12.50 19.78 6.02
N LEU A 145 -12.55 18.49 5.69
CA LEU A 145 -13.80 17.82 5.29
C LEU A 145 -14.67 17.62 6.53
N ARG A 146 -15.54 18.58 6.85
CA ARG A 146 -16.40 18.51 8.05
C ARG A 146 -17.69 17.75 7.76
N ASN A 147 -17.89 16.61 8.41
CA ASN A 147 -19.16 15.86 8.40
C ASN A 147 -19.69 15.53 6.99
N GLN A 148 -18.79 15.32 6.02
CA GLN A 148 -19.17 15.00 4.65
C GLN A 148 -19.14 13.50 4.40
N SER A 149 -19.98 13.04 3.47
CA SER A 149 -20.07 11.62 3.09
C SER A 149 -19.14 11.26 1.92
N TYR A 150 -18.35 12.20 1.37
CA TYR A 150 -17.43 12.01 0.24
C TYR A 150 -16.20 12.92 0.35
N GLY A 151 -15.12 12.59 -0.37
CA GLY A 151 -13.93 13.44 -0.49
C GLY A 151 -13.04 13.03 -1.66
N LEU A 152 -11.99 13.83 -1.91
CA LEU A 152 -10.95 13.52 -2.88
C LEU A 152 -9.74 12.87 -2.23
N PHE A 153 -9.28 11.78 -2.83
CA PHE A 153 -8.25 10.95 -2.27
C PHE A 153 -7.17 10.58 -3.28
N SER A 154 -5.92 10.55 -2.80
CA SER A 154 -4.83 9.82 -3.45
C SER A 154 -4.56 8.55 -2.65
N PHE A 155 -4.17 7.48 -3.34
CA PHE A 155 -3.92 6.19 -2.70
C PHE A 155 -2.45 6.01 -2.35
N ASN A 156 -2.21 5.36 -1.21
CA ASN A 156 -0.89 5.06 -0.71
C ASN A 156 -0.14 4.14 -1.70
N PRO A 157 0.96 4.56 -2.34
CA PRO A 157 1.63 3.74 -3.35
C PRO A 157 2.04 2.37 -2.79
N ALA A 158 2.40 2.27 -1.50
CA ALA A 158 2.78 1.00 -0.86
C ALA A 158 1.71 -0.10 -0.95
N VAL A 159 0.44 0.30 -1.11
CA VAL A 159 -0.70 -0.61 -1.04
C VAL A 159 -1.38 -0.79 -2.38
N THR A 160 -0.89 -0.12 -3.43
CA THR A 160 -1.49 -0.11 -4.76
C THR A 160 -0.80 -1.10 -5.69
N TRP A 161 -1.54 -1.56 -6.71
CA TRP A 161 -0.95 -2.33 -7.78
C TRP A 161 0.14 -1.55 -8.53
N TRP A 162 -0.04 -0.24 -8.74
CA TRP A 162 1.01 0.62 -9.32
C TRP A 162 2.30 0.58 -8.52
N GLY A 163 2.23 0.76 -7.19
CA GLY A 163 3.44 0.77 -6.37
C GLY A 163 4.13 -0.59 -6.30
N ASN A 164 3.37 -1.69 -6.31
CA ASN A 164 3.94 -3.03 -6.46
C ASN A 164 4.59 -3.23 -7.83
N ARG A 165 3.93 -2.80 -8.92
CA ARG A 165 4.51 -2.91 -10.26
C ARG A 165 5.78 -2.07 -10.37
N MET A 166 5.80 -0.87 -9.82
CA MET A 166 6.99 -0.03 -9.78
C MET A 166 8.08 -0.63 -8.90
N SER A 167 7.76 -1.25 -7.77
CA SER A 167 8.77 -1.94 -6.95
C SER A 167 9.37 -3.15 -7.68
N GLN A 168 8.57 -3.85 -8.51
CA GLN A 168 9.03 -4.91 -9.40
C GLN A 168 9.78 -4.39 -10.63
N GLU A 169 9.45 -3.21 -11.17
CA GLU A 169 10.11 -2.66 -12.37
C GLU A 169 11.41 -1.91 -12.03
N VAL A 170 11.52 -1.31 -10.84
CA VAL A 170 12.73 -0.59 -10.39
C VAL A 170 13.86 -1.57 -10.01
N ARG A 171 13.52 -2.83 -9.65
CA ARG A 171 14.41 -4.02 -9.70
C ARG A 171 13.57 -5.30 -9.86
N GLY A 172 13.58 -5.89 -11.07
CA GLY A 172 12.86 -7.13 -11.42
C GLY A 172 12.88 -8.21 -10.35
N GLY A 173 11.70 -8.72 -9.95
CA GLY A 173 11.57 -9.95 -9.16
C GLY A 173 11.71 -9.81 -7.63
N ARG A 174 11.56 -8.60 -7.09
CA ARG A 174 11.64 -8.36 -5.64
C ARG A 174 10.42 -8.94 -4.91
N LYS A 175 10.65 -9.76 -3.88
CA LYS A 175 9.58 -10.34 -3.04
C LYS A 175 8.98 -9.25 -2.15
N VAL A 176 7.65 -9.11 -2.11
CA VAL A 176 6.97 -8.15 -1.22
C VAL A 176 6.43 -8.86 0.01
N ILE A 177 6.65 -8.29 1.20
CA ILE A 177 6.19 -8.85 2.48
C ILE A 177 5.57 -7.71 3.29
N ALA A 178 4.33 -7.87 3.72
CA ALA A 178 3.66 -6.91 4.60
C ALA A 178 3.75 -7.37 6.06
N VAL A 179 4.20 -6.48 6.94
CA VAL A 179 4.35 -6.71 8.37
C VAL A 179 3.57 -5.64 9.13
N ALA A 180 2.65 -6.06 10.00
CA ALA A 180 1.73 -5.17 10.74
C ALA A 180 1.90 -5.27 12.27
N ALA A 181 2.80 -6.12 12.73
CA ALA A 181 3.07 -6.41 14.14
C ALA A 181 4.47 -7.02 14.26
N THR A 182 4.89 -7.40 15.47
CA THR A 182 6.17 -8.08 15.69
C THR A 182 6.32 -9.32 14.81
N ALA A 183 7.42 -9.39 14.07
CA ALA A 183 7.72 -10.50 13.18
C ALA A 183 9.21 -10.78 13.12
N THR A 184 9.57 -12.05 12.93
CA THR A 184 10.94 -12.45 12.62
C THR A 184 11.03 -12.81 11.15
N LEU A 185 11.89 -12.11 10.40
CA LEU A 185 12.12 -12.41 9.00
C LEU A 185 12.93 -13.70 8.86
N LYS A 186 12.62 -14.47 7.82
CA LYS A 186 13.44 -15.63 7.44
C LYS A 186 14.61 -15.15 6.62
N GLU A 187 15.66 -15.95 6.57
CA GLU A 187 16.79 -15.71 5.67
C GLU A 187 16.34 -15.49 4.22
N SER A 188 15.37 -16.26 3.72
CA SER A 188 14.83 -16.10 2.37
C SER A 188 14.09 -14.78 2.14
N ASP A 189 13.67 -14.10 3.21
CA ASP A 189 13.01 -12.79 3.14
C ASP A 189 14.03 -11.64 3.01
N MET A 190 15.32 -11.91 3.22
CA MET A 190 16.38 -10.90 3.17
C MET A 190 17.05 -10.77 1.79
N TYR A 191 16.65 -11.57 0.80
CA TYR A 191 17.23 -11.54 -0.55
C TYR A 191 16.29 -10.91 -1.55
N ASN A 192 16.63 -9.69 -1.98
CA ASN A 192 15.85 -8.90 -2.92
C ASN A 192 14.38 -8.84 -2.49
N SER A 193 14.12 -8.27 -1.33
CA SER A 193 12.75 -8.09 -0.80
C SER A 193 12.41 -6.64 -0.51
N LEU A 194 11.11 -6.35 -0.52
CA LEU A 194 10.50 -5.13 -0.04
C LEU A 194 9.56 -5.47 1.12
N ILE A 195 9.86 -4.92 2.28
CA ILE A 195 9.10 -5.08 3.52
C ILE A 195 8.27 -3.81 3.73
N LEU A 196 6.95 -3.97 3.70
CA LEU A 196 5.99 -2.93 3.98
C LEU A 196 5.61 -3.01 5.45
N MET A 197 6.05 -2.03 6.23
CA MET A 197 5.89 -1.99 7.67
C MET A 197 4.70 -1.12 8.04
N SER A 198 3.87 -1.65 8.94
CA SER A 198 2.69 -1.01 9.52
C SER A 198 2.48 -1.49 10.95
N GLY A 199 1.54 -0.87 11.66
CA GLY A 199 1.35 -1.07 13.09
C GLY A 199 2.54 -0.57 13.89
N ASP A 200 2.40 -0.60 15.21
CA ASP A 200 3.56 -0.65 16.08
C ASP A 200 4.23 -2.01 15.87
N SER A 201 5.34 -2.04 15.12
CA SER A 201 5.97 -3.28 14.68
C SER A 201 7.44 -3.33 15.03
N THR A 202 7.89 -4.54 15.37
CA THR A 202 9.30 -4.83 15.60
C THR A 202 9.69 -5.98 14.69
N ILE A 203 10.61 -5.73 13.78
CA ILE A 203 11.10 -6.71 12.84
C ILE A 203 12.45 -7.21 13.29
N THR A 204 12.53 -8.48 13.66
CA THR A 204 13.80 -9.13 13.97
C THR A 204 14.39 -9.73 12.70
N LEU A 205 15.61 -9.32 12.36
CA LEU A 205 16.34 -9.84 11.20
C LEU A 205 17.01 -11.19 11.54
N PRO A 206 17.16 -12.10 10.57
CA PRO A 206 18.02 -13.26 10.72
C PRO A 206 19.49 -12.84 10.78
N ALA A 207 20.37 -13.76 11.18
CA ALA A 207 21.81 -13.53 11.15
C ALA A 207 22.28 -13.16 9.74
N VAL A 208 23.14 -12.15 9.64
CA VAL A 208 23.64 -11.60 8.38
C VAL A 208 24.38 -12.66 7.57
N LYS A 209 24.14 -12.65 6.26
CA LYS A 209 24.87 -13.49 5.29
C LYS A 209 25.22 -12.69 4.05
N PRO A 210 26.27 -13.09 3.32
CA PRO A 210 26.62 -12.45 2.05
C PRO A 210 25.45 -12.41 1.07
N GLY A 211 25.22 -11.24 0.47
CA GLY A 211 24.24 -11.05 -0.60
C GLY A 211 22.82 -10.69 -0.17
N MET A 212 22.56 -10.47 1.12
CA MET A 212 21.27 -9.96 1.57
C MET A 212 21.08 -8.50 1.12
N ASP A 213 19.89 -8.21 0.60
CA ASP A 213 19.41 -6.92 0.10
C ASP A 213 17.91 -6.82 0.36
N VAL A 214 17.53 -5.99 1.32
CA VAL A 214 16.13 -5.80 1.71
C VAL A 214 15.83 -4.32 1.90
N ILE A 215 14.65 -3.90 1.44
CA ILE A 215 14.12 -2.55 1.67
C ILE A 215 13.01 -2.62 2.69
N PHE A 216 13.00 -1.67 3.62
CA PHE A 216 11.91 -1.46 4.57
C PHE A 216 11.27 -0.11 4.28
N ILE A 217 9.94 -0.06 4.28
CA ILE A 217 9.17 1.17 4.10
C ILE A 217 8.14 1.25 5.22
N ASN A 218 8.10 2.38 5.93
CA ASN A 218 6.99 2.66 6.83
C ASN A 218 5.79 3.16 6.02
N THR A 219 4.65 2.54 6.22
CA THR A 219 3.45 2.79 5.41
C THR A 219 2.33 3.51 6.16
N ASP A 220 2.44 3.70 7.48
CA ASP A 220 1.35 4.22 8.32
C ASP A 220 1.77 5.14 9.49
N GLY A 221 3.06 5.30 9.76
CA GLY A 221 3.61 6.34 10.62
C GLY A 221 3.60 5.97 12.09
N LEU A 222 3.29 4.71 12.38
CA LEU A 222 3.42 4.14 13.70
C LEU A 222 4.89 3.81 13.99
N THR A 223 5.16 3.45 15.25
CA THR A 223 6.52 3.21 15.72
C THR A 223 7.01 1.87 15.18
N GLN A 224 8.10 1.90 14.41
CA GLN A 224 8.61 0.71 13.75
C GLN A 224 10.09 0.56 14.02
N ALA A 225 10.46 -0.62 14.50
CA ALA A 225 11.81 -0.97 14.88
C ALA A 225 12.32 -2.11 14.00
N ILE A 226 13.50 -1.96 13.41
CA ILE A 226 14.21 -3.02 12.68
C ILE A 226 15.39 -3.45 13.55
N THR A 227 15.28 -4.62 14.17
CA THR A 227 16.27 -5.14 15.11
C THR A 227 17.15 -6.19 14.42
N PRO A 228 18.47 -5.95 14.26
CA PRO A 228 19.37 -6.96 13.73
C PRO A 228 19.51 -8.15 14.69
N ASN A 229 20.13 -9.24 14.23
CA ASN A 229 20.46 -10.35 15.13
C ASN A 229 21.35 -9.87 16.29
N ALA A 230 21.35 -10.62 17.40
CA ALA A 230 22.09 -10.25 18.60
C ALA A 230 23.61 -10.04 18.42
N SER A 231 24.18 -10.61 17.35
CA SER A 231 25.61 -10.48 17.02
C SER A 231 25.89 -9.59 15.81
N ASP A 232 24.86 -9.01 15.20
CA ASP A 232 24.98 -8.24 13.97
C ASP A 232 24.88 -6.74 14.26
N LYS A 233 25.67 -5.97 13.51
CA LYS A 233 25.70 -4.51 13.57
C LYS A 233 24.99 -3.91 12.37
N ILE A 234 24.59 -2.65 12.52
CA ILE A 234 24.13 -1.82 11.40
C ILE A 234 25.00 -0.58 11.32
N ARG A 235 25.47 -0.26 10.13
CA ARG A 235 26.05 1.06 9.82
C ARG A 235 24.96 1.99 9.35
N LEU A 236 24.68 3.04 10.12
CA LEU A 236 23.71 4.09 9.80
C LEU A 236 24.44 5.43 9.71
N ASP A 237 24.21 6.19 8.64
CA ASP A 237 24.79 7.53 8.44
C ASP A 237 26.32 7.58 8.64
N GLY A 238 27.00 6.50 8.26
CA GLY A 238 28.45 6.32 8.42
C GLY A 238 28.91 5.81 9.78
N ALA A 239 28.06 5.87 10.82
CA ALA A 239 28.34 5.37 12.16
C ALA A 239 28.02 3.87 12.27
N LEU A 240 28.91 3.09 12.88
CA LEU A 240 28.65 1.70 13.20
C LEU A 240 27.97 1.61 14.57
N LEU A 241 26.74 1.10 14.59
CA LEU A 241 25.96 0.95 15.82
C LEU A 241 26.44 -0.28 16.62
N ALA A 242 25.99 -0.38 17.88
CA ALA A 242 26.26 -1.53 18.74
C ALA A 242 25.57 -2.80 18.21
N ASP A 243 26.02 -3.97 18.68
CA ASP A 243 25.36 -5.24 18.39
C ASP A 243 23.89 -5.18 18.80
N ALA A 244 23.00 -5.72 17.97
CA ALA A 244 21.55 -5.71 18.19
C ALA A 244 20.88 -4.32 18.23
N ALA A 245 21.60 -3.23 17.90
CA ALA A 245 21.01 -1.90 17.89
C ALA A 245 19.91 -1.80 16.82
N ALA A 246 18.68 -1.49 17.25
CA ALA A 246 17.56 -1.34 16.35
C ALA A 246 17.69 -0.05 15.53
N LEU A 247 17.09 -0.05 14.34
CA LEU A 247 16.75 1.16 13.61
C LEU A 247 15.30 1.50 13.87
N ASP A 248 15.04 2.67 14.43
CA ASP A 248 13.68 3.14 14.72
C ASP A 248 13.23 4.20 13.71
N GLN A 249 11.94 4.17 13.35
CA GLN A 249 11.30 5.24 12.59
C GLN A 249 9.80 5.37 12.89
N THR A 250 9.25 6.54 12.61
CA THR A 250 7.82 6.88 12.78
C THR A 250 7.24 7.65 11.59
N THR A 251 8.00 7.81 10.50
CA THR A 251 7.59 8.68 9.39
C THR A 251 7.16 7.90 8.17
N ILE A 252 6.02 8.26 7.60
CA ILE A 252 5.40 7.52 6.50
C ILE A 252 6.12 7.78 5.19
N GLY A 253 6.25 6.73 4.39
CA GLY A 253 6.90 6.76 3.08
C GLY A 253 8.42 6.85 3.15
N PHE A 254 8.99 6.96 4.37
CA PHE A 254 10.43 6.84 4.55
C PHE A 254 10.84 5.38 4.49
N TRP A 255 12.02 5.20 3.92
CA TRP A 255 12.54 3.89 3.60
C TRP A 255 14.02 3.82 3.94
N CYS A 256 14.43 2.61 4.26
CA CYS A 256 15.84 2.24 4.29
C CYS A 256 16.05 0.96 3.51
N GLN A 257 17.25 0.80 2.96
CA GLN A 257 17.71 -0.43 2.36
C GLN A 257 18.88 -0.97 3.17
N LEU A 258 18.76 -2.19 3.66
CA LEU A 258 19.84 -2.90 4.30
C LEU A 258 20.54 -3.77 3.25
N LEU A 259 21.85 -3.55 3.10
CA LEU A 259 22.73 -4.35 2.27
C LEU A 259 23.77 -5.00 3.17
N THR A 260 24.13 -6.26 2.93
CA THR A 260 25.24 -6.88 3.64
C THR A 260 26.54 -6.09 3.39
N GLU A 261 27.15 -5.58 4.45
CA GLU A 261 28.46 -4.90 4.38
C GLU A 261 29.60 -5.90 4.64
N SER A 262 29.41 -6.76 5.65
CA SER A 262 30.42 -7.72 6.10
C SER A 262 29.76 -8.97 6.71
N ALA A 263 30.57 -9.88 7.25
CA ALA A 263 30.08 -11.03 8.00
C ALA A 263 29.41 -10.65 9.33
N ASP A 264 29.58 -9.39 9.79
CA ASP A 264 29.16 -8.93 11.11
C ASP A 264 28.13 -7.80 11.03
N GLY A 265 27.62 -7.46 9.83
CA GLY A 265 26.60 -6.42 9.76
C GLY A 265 26.12 -5.97 8.39
N PHE A 266 25.13 -5.09 8.45
CA PHE A 266 24.50 -4.42 7.32
C PHE A 266 24.96 -2.97 7.23
N VAL A 267 25.01 -2.44 6.00
CA VAL A 267 24.96 -0.99 5.77
C VAL A 267 23.51 -0.60 5.50
N CYS A 268 23.06 0.45 6.17
CA CYS A 268 21.75 1.07 5.98
C CYS A 268 21.87 2.26 5.02
N LEU A 269 21.23 2.14 3.87
CA LEU A 269 21.03 3.24 2.93
C LEU A 269 19.67 3.88 3.24
N SER A 270 19.67 5.08 3.81
CA SER A 270 18.48 5.87 4.08
C SER A 270 18.80 7.35 3.92
N THR A 271 17.79 8.22 3.98
CA THR A 271 18.06 9.67 4.08
C THR A 271 18.54 9.97 5.50
N PRO A 272 19.62 10.74 5.69
CA PRO A 272 20.17 11.00 7.01
C PRO A 272 19.14 11.57 8.00
N GLY A 273 19.15 11.04 9.22
CA GLY A 273 18.25 11.46 10.30
C GLY A 273 16.79 11.01 10.17
N GLN A 274 16.44 10.18 9.18
CA GLN A 274 15.10 9.57 9.09
C GLN A 274 14.95 8.31 9.95
N PHE A 275 16.07 7.67 10.25
CA PHE A 275 16.17 6.55 11.17
C PHE A 275 17.08 6.96 12.33
N THR A 276 16.78 6.45 13.51
CA THR A 276 17.60 6.61 14.72
C THR A 276 18.07 5.28 15.25
#